data_AF-A0A2I0LXZ4-F1
#
_entry.id   AF-A0A2I0LXZ4-F1
#
_cell.length_a   1.000
_cell.length_b   1.000
_cell.length_c   1.000
_cell.angle_alpha   90.00
_cell.angle_beta   90.00
_cell.angle_gamma   90.00
#
_symmetry.space_group_name_H-M   'P 1'
#
loop_
_entity.id
_entity.type
_entity.pdbx_description
1 polymer ?
#
loop_
_entity_poly.entity_id
_entity_poly.type
_entity_poly.pdbx_seq_one_letter_code
_entity_poly.pdbx_strand_id
1 'polypeptide(L)'
;MEGSRSETSAAEASEEIIYTSVKFSPLRAKAAQEKRAPCLWPAVVRGLAIGFGILSISLAIALIWKMSDTHPRCPEQWVAYRGSCYSFSKEKKDWNSSQESCWAKGAHLLVISDAWEMDLFKSIQTECFWIGLRNSPGSGWIWEDGSELNGIKVLSNSPVQCCGVLMKGQLQASSCEFSAAWICEKSLR
;
A
#
# COMPACT_ATOMS: atom_id res chain seq x y z
N MET A 1 -43.73 17.90 -60.22
CA MET A 1 -43.19 19.24 -59.92
C MET A 1 -41.76 19.03 -59.51
N GLU A 2 -40.73 19.45 -60.22
CA GLU A 2 -40.51 20.17 -61.48
C GLU A 2 -38.97 20.14 -61.54
N GLY A 3 -38.23 19.95 -62.61
CA GLY A 3 -38.44 19.68 -64.02
C GLY A 3 -37.08 19.13 -64.50
N SER A 4 -37.10 18.28 -65.51
CA SER A 4 -36.65 18.65 -66.87
C SER A 4 -35.12 18.64 -67.00
N ARG A 5 -34.55 17.62 -67.65
CA ARG A 5 -34.34 17.56 -69.12
C ARG A 5 -33.47 18.76 -69.53
N SER A 6 -32.30 18.58 -70.13
CA SER A 6 -32.26 18.19 -71.55
C SER A 6 -30.88 17.75 -71.98
N GLU A 7 -30.89 16.64 -72.72
CA GLU A 7 -29.93 16.28 -73.76
C GLU A 7 -29.78 17.39 -74.81
N THR A 8 -28.65 17.40 -75.52
CA THR A 8 -28.48 17.39 -77.00
C THR A 8 -27.13 18.04 -77.31
N SER A 9 -26.14 17.35 -77.89
CA SER A 9 -26.06 16.76 -79.25
C SER A 9 -25.68 17.79 -80.31
N ALA A 10 -25.00 17.24 -81.33
CA ALA A 10 -24.64 17.80 -82.64
C ALA A 10 -23.36 18.64 -82.63
N ALA A 11 -22.27 18.13 -83.24
CA ALA A 11 -22.00 18.06 -84.69
C ALA A 11 -21.22 19.33 -85.10
N GLU A 12 -20.26 19.38 -86.01
CA GLU A 12 -19.59 18.45 -86.92
C GLU A 12 -18.58 19.33 -87.70
N ALA A 13 -17.72 18.69 -88.49
CA ALA A 13 -16.81 19.26 -89.50
C ALA A 13 -15.55 19.96 -88.94
N SER A 14 -14.34 19.40 -89.09
CA SER A 14 -13.48 19.44 -90.30
C SER A 14 -13.35 20.87 -90.83
N GLU A 15 -12.18 21.49 -90.87
CA GLU A 15 -11.04 21.09 -91.71
C GLU A 15 -9.70 21.60 -91.18
N GLU A 16 -8.66 20.95 -91.69
CA GLU A 16 -7.25 21.30 -91.59
C GLU A 16 -6.95 22.73 -92.03
N ILE A 17 -6.07 23.41 -91.28
CA ILE A 17 -5.16 24.40 -91.87
C ILE A 17 -3.74 24.07 -91.41
N ILE A 18 -3.03 23.32 -92.26
CA ILE A 18 -1.59 23.10 -92.18
C ILE A 18 -0.91 24.36 -92.69
N TYR A 19 -0.33 25.21 -91.83
CA TYR A 19 0.76 26.08 -92.27
C TYR A 19 1.82 26.31 -91.19
N THR A 20 2.97 25.69 -91.47
CA THR A 20 4.35 26.09 -91.13
C THR A 20 4.80 26.05 -89.67
N SER A 21 5.68 25.09 -89.43
CA SER A 21 6.47 24.88 -88.23
C SER A 21 7.46 26.03 -87.97
N VAL A 22 7.15 26.88 -86.99
CA VAL A 22 8.17 27.68 -86.32
C VAL A 22 8.81 26.81 -85.24
N LYS A 23 10.08 26.43 -85.43
CA LYS A 23 10.87 25.72 -84.41
C LYS A 23 11.15 26.66 -83.24
N PHE A 24 10.34 26.56 -82.19
CA PHE A 24 10.71 27.03 -80.86
C PHE A 24 11.41 25.89 -80.13
N SER A 25 12.69 26.08 -79.82
CA SER A 25 13.42 25.23 -78.88
C SER A 25 12.71 25.31 -77.51
N PRO A 26 12.23 24.21 -76.92
CA PRO A 26 11.68 24.27 -75.58
C PRO A 26 12.84 24.51 -74.60
N LEU A 27 12.80 25.65 -73.91
CA LEU A 27 13.56 25.84 -72.67
C LEU A 27 13.25 24.65 -71.76
N ARG A 28 14.30 23.95 -71.35
CA ARG A 28 14.25 22.81 -70.44
C ARG A 28 13.57 23.23 -69.14
N ALA A 29 12.27 23.00 -69.03
CA ALA A 29 11.57 23.03 -67.77
C ALA A 29 12.16 21.92 -66.91
N LYS A 30 12.91 22.29 -65.85
CA LYS A 30 13.23 21.33 -64.80
C LYS A 30 11.91 20.98 -64.12
N ALA A 31 11.48 19.73 -64.24
CA ALA A 31 10.47 19.18 -63.37
C ALA A 31 10.92 19.45 -61.92
N ALA A 32 10.17 20.26 -61.19
CA ALA A 32 10.26 20.32 -59.75
C ALA A 32 9.84 18.93 -59.25
N GLN A 33 10.82 18.06 -59.05
CA GLN A 33 10.63 16.81 -58.37
C GLN A 33 10.27 17.18 -56.93
N GLU A 34 8.97 17.23 -56.65
CA GLU A 34 8.47 17.28 -55.28
C GLU A 34 8.99 16.02 -54.60
N LYS A 35 10.09 16.17 -53.84
CA LYS A 35 10.57 15.13 -52.96
C LYS A 35 9.52 14.98 -51.87
N ARG A 36 8.50 14.16 -52.11
CA ARG A 36 7.82 13.49 -50.99
C ARG A 36 8.90 12.69 -50.29
N ALA A 37 9.37 13.23 -49.17
CA ALA A 37 10.24 12.51 -48.28
C ALA A 37 9.57 11.16 -47.98
N PRO A 38 10.29 10.03 -48.06
CA PRO A 38 9.74 8.79 -47.53
C PRO A 38 9.42 9.06 -46.06
N CYS A 39 8.19 8.72 -45.66
CA CYS A 39 7.72 8.80 -44.29
C CYS A 39 8.62 7.93 -43.40
N LEU A 40 9.77 8.47 -42.98
CA LEU A 40 10.66 7.92 -41.96
C LEU A 40 10.15 8.27 -40.56
N TRP A 41 9.29 9.29 -40.46
CA TRP A 41 8.69 9.73 -39.21
C TRP A 41 7.77 8.72 -38.50
N PRO A 42 6.96 7.87 -39.17
CA PRO A 42 6.10 6.89 -38.50
C PRO A 42 6.90 5.84 -37.74
N ALA A 43 8.05 5.41 -38.28
CA ALA A 43 8.88 4.39 -37.65
C ALA A 43 9.58 4.95 -36.40
N VAL A 44 10.10 6.18 -36.47
CA VAL A 44 10.73 6.86 -35.34
C VAL A 44 9.71 7.16 -34.23
N VAL A 45 8.51 7.64 -34.58
CA VAL A 45 7.43 7.91 -33.61
C VAL A 45 6.91 6.62 -32.98
N ARG A 46 6.78 5.52 -33.74
CA ARG A 46 6.42 4.20 -33.21
C ARG A 46 7.48 3.64 -32.26
N GLY A 47 8.77 3.78 -32.60
CA GLY A 47 9.87 3.36 -31.73
C GLY A 47 9.90 4.12 -30.41
N LEU A 48 9.66 5.43 -30.45
CA LEU A 48 9.54 6.26 -29.24
C LEU A 48 8.34 5.83 -28.38
N ALA A 49 7.16 5.61 -28.98
CA ALA A 49 5.97 5.17 -28.24
C ALA A 49 6.14 3.80 -27.57
N ILE A 50 6.80 2.84 -28.25
CA ILE A 50 7.13 1.52 -27.68
C ILE A 50 8.15 1.68 -26.53
N GLY A 51 9.18 2.51 -26.71
CA GLY A 51 10.17 2.81 -25.68
C GLY A 51 9.55 3.44 -24.43
N PHE A 52 8.68 4.44 -24.60
CA PHE A 52 7.94 5.04 -23.48
C PHE A 52 6.99 4.05 -22.80
N GLY A 53 6.33 3.18 -23.57
CA GLY A 53 5.51 2.09 -23.03
C GLY A 53 6.32 1.14 -22.14
N ILE A 54 7.46 0.64 -22.63
CA ILE A 54 8.34 -0.26 -21.88
C ILE A 54 8.90 0.43 -20.63
N LEU A 55 9.31 1.70 -20.75
CA LEU A 55 9.83 2.47 -19.61
C LEU A 55 8.74 2.67 -18.54
N SER A 56 7.52 3.01 -18.97
CA SER A 56 6.38 3.21 -18.07
C SER A 56 5.97 1.91 -17.36
N ILE A 57 5.96 0.78 -18.08
CA ILE A 57 5.65 -0.53 -17.54
C ILE A 57 6.75 -0.95 -16.56
N SER A 58 8.03 -0.80 -16.92
CA SER A 58 9.16 -1.11 -16.03
C SER A 58 9.12 -0.28 -14.76
N LEU A 59 8.79 1.01 -14.87
CA LEU A 59 8.64 1.90 -13.71
C LEU A 59 7.43 1.50 -12.87
N ALA A 60 6.27 1.24 -13.47
CA ALA A 60 5.07 0.80 -12.75
C ALA A 60 5.32 -0.53 -12.02
N ILE A 61 5.98 -1.48 -12.68
CA ILE A 61 6.43 -2.74 -12.10
C ILE A 61 7.32 -2.44 -10.89
N ALA A 62 8.41 -1.68 -11.06
CA ALA A 62 9.32 -1.33 -9.96
C ALA A 62 8.63 -0.64 -8.78
N LEU A 63 7.65 0.24 -9.04
CA LEU A 63 6.83 0.88 -8.01
C LEU A 63 5.94 -0.12 -7.28
N ILE A 64 5.33 -1.08 -8.00
CA ILE A 64 4.51 -2.15 -7.41
C ILE A 64 5.37 -3.06 -6.50
N TRP A 65 6.57 -3.49 -6.95
CA TRP A 65 7.48 -4.27 -6.11
C TRP A 65 7.90 -3.49 -4.86
N LYS A 66 8.22 -2.20 -5.02
CA LYS A 66 8.61 -1.33 -3.90
C LYS A 66 7.50 -1.15 -2.87
N MET A 67 6.23 -1.10 -3.29
CA MET A 67 5.07 -0.98 -2.39
C MET A 67 4.80 -2.27 -1.58
N SER A 68 5.14 -3.43 -2.13
CA SER A 68 5.00 -4.73 -1.45
C SER A 68 6.03 -4.95 -0.34
N ASP A 69 7.22 -4.33 -0.46
CA ASP A 69 8.27 -4.39 0.57
C ASP A 69 8.02 -3.41 1.73
N THR A 70 7.24 -2.35 1.51
CA THR A 70 7.01 -1.31 2.53
C THR A 70 5.90 -1.62 3.53
N HIS A 71 5.18 -2.73 3.40
CA HIS A 71 4.16 -3.09 4.39
C HIS A 71 4.83 -3.67 5.64
N PRO A 72 4.68 -3.02 6.82
CA PRO A 72 5.23 -3.54 8.07
C PRO A 72 4.67 -4.95 8.32
N ARG A 73 5.56 -5.94 8.39
CA ARG A 73 5.21 -7.32 8.75
C ARG A 73 5.62 -7.60 10.18
N CYS A 74 4.89 -8.48 10.85
CA CYS A 74 5.29 -8.95 12.16
C CYS A 74 6.61 -9.73 12.09
N PRO A 75 7.46 -9.62 13.13
CA PRO A 75 8.64 -10.45 13.24
C PRO A 75 8.28 -11.95 13.22
N GLU A 76 9.25 -12.80 12.89
CA GLU A 76 9.04 -14.25 12.92
C GLU A 76 8.52 -14.71 14.29
N GLN A 77 7.55 -15.63 14.29
CA GLN A 77 6.91 -16.21 15.49
C GLN A 77 6.03 -15.23 16.30
N TRP A 78 5.71 -14.06 15.75
CA TRP A 78 4.71 -13.14 16.31
C TRP A 78 3.36 -13.32 15.61
N VAL A 79 2.28 -13.11 16.34
CA VAL A 79 0.91 -13.18 15.82
C VAL A 79 0.48 -11.79 15.39
N ALA A 80 0.07 -11.64 14.13
CA ALA A 80 -0.49 -10.40 13.60
C ALA A 80 -1.99 -10.32 13.90
N TYR A 81 -2.45 -9.23 14.51
CA TYR A 81 -3.87 -8.97 14.71
C TYR A 81 -4.15 -7.47 14.73
N ARG A 82 -5.12 -7.03 13.91
CA ARG A 82 -5.65 -5.65 13.82
C ARG A 82 -4.60 -4.51 13.78
N GLY A 83 -3.46 -4.75 13.15
CA GLY A 83 -2.41 -3.73 13.00
C GLY A 83 -1.40 -3.69 14.15
N SER A 84 -1.40 -4.70 15.01
CA SER A 84 -0.36 -4.95 16.00
C SER A 84 0.19 -6.38 15.86
N CYS A 85 1.37 -6.58 16.41
CA CYS A 85 2.05 -7.86 16.52
C CYS A 85 2.17 -8.26 17.98
N TYR A 86 1.90 -9.53 18.27
CA TYR A 86 1.88 -10.06 19.62
C TYR A 86 2.85 -11.23 19.77
N SER A 87 3.60 -11.26 20.88
CA SER A 87 4.51 -12.36 21.21
C SER A 87 4.27 -12.85 22.63
N PHE A 88 4.17 -14.16 22.79
CA PHE A 88 3.97 -14.82 24.08
C PHE A 88 5.32 -15.41 24.54
N SER A 89 5.75 -15.05 25.75
CA SER A 89 6.96 -15.60 26.31
C SER A 89 6.79 -17.08 26.67
N LYS A 90 7.88 -17.85 26.54
CA LYS A 90 7.99 -19.21 27.09
C LYS A 90 8.63 -19.21 28.49
N GLU A 91 9.44 -18.19 28.76
CA GLU A 91 10.08 -17.95 30.05
C GLU A 91 9.13 -17.22 30.99
N LYS A 92 9.43 -17.28 32.30
CA LYS A 92 8.72 -16.54 33.34
C LYS A 92 9.67 -15.62 34.09
N LYS A 93 9.27 -14.37 34.28
CA LYS A 93 10.05 -13.32 34.95
C LYS A 93 9.14 -12.45 35.81
N ASP A 94 9.72 -11.59 36.63
CA ASP A 94 8.99 -10.49 37.28
C ASP A 94 8.50 -9.47 36.23
N TRP A 95 7.60 -8.58 36.63
CA TRP A 95 6.96 -7.64 35.70
C TRP A 95 7.96 -6.68 35.05
N ASN A 96 8.94 -6.15 35.80
CA ASN A 96 9.92 -5.20 35.26
C ASN A 96 10.85 -5.89 34.25
N SER A 97 11.38 -7.06 34.60
CA SER A 97 12.23 -7.84 33.70
C SER A 97 11.48 -8.28 32.43
N SER A 98 10.16 -8.51 32.54
CA SER A 98 9.29 -8.82 31.39
C SER A 98 9.11 -7.61 30.48
N GLN A 99 8.91 -6.42 31.06
CA GLN A 99 8.84 -5.14 30.34
C GLN A 99 10.14 -4.87 29.57
N GLU A 100 11.28 -4.99 30.23
CA GLU A 100 12.60 -4.85 29.59
C GLU A 100 12.78 -5.84 28.44
N SER A 101 12.29 -7.08 28.59
CA SER A 101 12.34 -8.09 27.54
C SER A 101 11.49 -7.70 26.31
N CYS A 102 10.38 -6.97 26.49
CA CYS A 102 9.62 -6.41 25.38
C CYS A 102 10.32 -5.20 24.76
N TRP A 103 10.86 -4.28 25.57
CA TRP A 103 11.59 -3.12 25.07
C TRP A 103 12.81 -3.51 24.23
N ALA A 104 13.54 -4.56 24.62
CA ALA A 104 14.65 -5.11 23.85
C ALA A 104 14.25 -5.58 22.43
N LYS A 105 12.96 -5.82 22.19
CA LYS A 105 12.38 -6.20 20.89
C LYS A 105 11.71 -5.02 20.16
N GLY A 106 11.84 -3.80 20.71
CA GLY A 106 11.15 -2.60 20.21
C GLY A 106 9.62 -2.72 20.33
N ALA A 107 9.17 -3.28 21.45
CA ALA A 107 7.77 -3.56 21.80
C ALA A 107 7.52 -3.13 23.26
N HIS A 108 6.28 -3.12 23.71
CA HIS A 108 5.93 -2.94 25.13
C HIS A 108 5.16 -4.16 25.64
N LEU A 109 4.89 -4.25 26.94
CA LEU A 109 3.93 -5.23 27.44
C LEU A 109 2.53 -4.94 26.86
N LEU A 110 1.72 -5.98 26.69
CA LEU A 110 0.40 -5.89 26.07
C LEU A 110 -0.46 -4.76 26.66
N VAL A 111 -0.98 -3.89 25.79
CA VAL A 111 -2.03 -2.93 26.11
C VAL A 111 -3.33 -3.45 25.52
N ILE A 112 -4.41 -3.43 26.30
CA ILE A 112 -5.73 -3.83 25.78
C ILE A 112 -6.53 -2.56 25.57
N SER A 113 -6.53 -2.09 24.32
CA SER A 113 -7.06 -0.77 23.94
C SER A 113 -8.53 -0.78 23.54
N ASP A 114 -9.06 -1.94 23.13
CA ASP A 114 -10.46 -2.07 22.71
C ASP A 114 -11.14 -3.39 23.11
N ALA A 115 -12.46 -3.43 22.92
CA ALA A 115 -13.28 -4.58 23.29
C ALA A 115 -12.94 -5.85 22.49
N TRP A 116 -12.46 -5.73 21.25
CA TRP A 116 -12.10 -6.88 20.42
C TRP A 116 -10.79 -7.52 20.89
N GLU A 117 -9.81 -6.70 21.24
CA GLU A 117 -8.59 -7.17 21.90
C GLU A 117 -8.92 -7.82 23.24
N MET A 118 -9.79 -7.19 24.02
CA MET A 118 -10.24 -7.77 25.29
C MET A 118 -10.89 -9.15 25.08
N ASP A 119 -11.76 -9.32 24.09
CA ASP A 119 -12.40 -10.61 23.80
C ASP A 119 -11.39 -11.66 23.30
N LEU A 120 -10.42 -11.26 22.48
CA LEU A 120 -9.33 -12.13 22.03
C LEU A 120 -8.53 -12.65 23.22
N PHE A 121 -8.05 -11.76 24.08
CA PHE A 121 -7.20 -12.12 25.20
C PHE A 121 -7.98 -12.82 26.32
N LYS A 122 -9.28 -12.51 26.50
CA LYS A 122 -10.16 -13.26 27.40
C LYS A 122 -10.31 -14.74 27.06
N SER A 123 -10.16 -15.10 25.78
CA SER A 123 -10.21 -16.50 25.34
C SER A 123 -9.03 -17.34 25.88
N ILE A 124 -7.96 -16.68 26.36
CA ILE A 124 -6.79 -17.32 26.93
C ILE A 124 -7.10 -17.76 28.37
N GLN A 125 -7.35 -19.07 28.53
CA GLN A 125 -7.77 -19.66 29.80
C GLN A 125 -6.67 -20.42 30.55
N THR A 126 -5.57 -20.74 29.88
CA THR A 126 -4.62 -21.77 30.34
C THR A 126 -3.50 -21.23 31.21
N GLU A 127 -3.05 -19.99 31.00
CA GLU A 127 -1.88 -19.44 31.68
C GLU A 127 -2.12 -18.04 32.27
N CYS A 128 -1.21 -17.63 33.16
CA CYS A 128 -1.14 -16.30 33.74
C CYS A 128 -0.04 -15.52 33.03
N PHE A 129 -0.40 -14.40 32.41
CA PHE A 129 0.52 -13.55 31.69
C PHE A 129 0.59 -12.15 32.29
N TRP A 130 1.79 -11.62 32.45
CA TRP A 130 2.01 -10.20 32.60
C TRP A 130 1.52 -9.45 31.37
N ILE A 131 0.85 -8.34 31.66
CA ILE A 131 0.36 -7.36 30.68
C ILE A 131 0.84 -5.97 31.11
N GLY A 132 0.74 -5.01 30.22
CA GLY A 132 1.24 -3.66 30.39
C GLY A 132 0.34 -2.80 31.27
N LEU A 133 -0.19 -3.35 32.36
CA LEU A 133 -1.11 -2.68 33.26
C LEU A 133 -0.46 -2.53 34.64
N ARG A 134 -0.41 -1.32 35.17
CA ARG A 134 0.16 -1.03 36.50
C ARG A 134 -0.72 -0.06 37.27
N ASN A 135 -0.82 -0.26 38.58
CA ASN A 135 -1.50 0.65 39.48
C ASN A 135 -0.49 1.62 40.09
N SER A 136 -0.73 2.91 39.90
CA SER A 136 0.04 3.97 40.54
C SER A 136 -0.77 4.56 41.70
N PRO A 137 -0.19 4.71 42.90
CA PRO A 137 -0.86 5.34 44.03
C PRO A 137 -1.45 6.71 43.63
N GLY A 138 -2.76 6.87 43.81
CA GLY A 138 -3.47 8.11 43.50
C GLY A 138 -3.87 8.31 42.03
N SER A 139 -3.31 7.55 41.09
CA SER A 139 -3.64 7.66 39.65
C SER A 139 -4.45 6.47 39.12
N GLY A 140 -4.56 5.38 39.89
CA GLY A 140 -5.31 4.20 39.47
C GLY A 140 -4.53 3.30 38.52
N TRP A 141 -5.25 2.51 37.72
CA TRP A 141 -4.66 1.55 36.78
C TRP A 141 -4.38 2.20 35.42
N ILE A 142 -3.13 2.17 35.01
CA ILE A 142 -2.60 2.82 33.81
C ILE A 142 -1.92 1.77 32.93
N TRP A 143 -2.12 1.89 31.62
CA TRP A 143 -1.48 1.06 30.60
C TRP A 143 -0.09 1.61 30.20
N GLU A 144 0.73 0.79 29.55
CA GLU A 144 2.06 1.19 29.03
C GLU A 144 2.02 2.36 28.05
N ASP A 145 0.90 2.56 27.34
CA ASP A 145 0.69 3.70 26.44
C ASP A 145 0.25 4.98 27.17
N GLY A 146 0.12 4.93 28.49
CA GLY A 146 -0.32 6.02 29.35
C GLY A 146 -1.84 6.17 29.46
N SER A 147 -2.63 5.34 28.79
CA SER A 147 -4.08 5.38 28.90
C SER A 147 -4.57 4.80 30.23
N GLU A 148 -5.68 5.34 30.75
CA GLU A 148 -6.31 4.84 31.97
C GLU A 148 -7.26 3.68 31.67
N LEU A 149 -7.28 2.68 32.56
CA LEU A 149 -8.23 1.58 32.47
C LEU A 149 -9.66 2.08 32.75
N ASN A 150 -10.55 1.91 31.76
CA ASN A 150 -11.94 2.33 31.86
C ASN A 150 -12.92 1.15 31.87
N GLY A 151 -13.89 1.16 32.80
CA GLY A 151 -15.04 0.26 32.81
C GLY A 151 -14.78 -1.21 33.17
N ILE A 152 -13.53 -1.62 33.40
CA ILE A 152 -13.16 -3.00 33.75
C ILE A 152 -12.56 -3.03 35.15
N LYS A 153 -13.09 -3.91 36.01
CA LYS A 153 -12.57 -4.11 37.36
C LYS A 153 -11.36 -5.04 37.33
N VAL A 154 -10.25 -4.61 37.93
CA VAL A 154 -9.11 -5.47 38.23
C VAL A 154 -9.37 -6.17 39.57
N LEU A 155 -9.29 -7.50 39.58
CA LEU A 155 -9.43 -8.27 40.81
C LEU A 155 -8.15 -8.13 41.64
N SER A 156 -8.27 -7.75 42.91
CA SER A 156 -7.14 -7.62 43.81
C SER A 156 -7.55 -8.14 45.19
N ASN A 157 -6.63 -8.82 45.86
CA ASN A 157 -6.82 -9.30 47.24
C ASN A 157 -5.88 -8.60 48.23
N SER A 158 -5.00 -7.71 47.76
CA SER A 158 -4.04 -7.02 48.60
C SER A 158 -3.64 -5.66 48.01
N PRO A 159 -3.52 -4.60 48.82
CA PRO A 159 -3.15 -3.26 48.34
C PRO A 159 -1.71 -3.16 47.83
N VAL A 160 -0.83 -4.12 48.15
CA VAL A 160 0.54 -4.15 47.60
C VAL A 160 0.62 -4.72 46.18
N GLN A 161 -0.47 -5.29 45.67
CA GLN A 161 -0.53 -5.80 44.31
C GLN A 161 -0.81 -4.66 43.34
N CYS A 162 0.24 -4.18 42.67
CA CYS A 162 0.16 -3.05 41.74
C CYS A 162 0.53 -3.41 40.30
N CYS A 163 0.85 -4.66 39.98
CA CYS A 163 1.11 -5.10 38.60
C CYS A 163 -0.01 -5.99 38.08
N GLY A 164 -0.46 -5.75 36.84
CA GLY A 164 -1.58 -6.43 36.23
C GLY A 164 -1.18 -7.71 35.50
N VAL A 165 -1.95 -8.78 35.73
CA VAL A 165 -1.91 -10.02 34.96
C VAL A 165 -3.24 -10.24 34.26
N LEU A 166 -3.16 -10.93 33.12
CA LEU A 166 -4.28 -11.63 32.53
C LEU A 166 -4.23 -13.09 32.98
N MET A 167 -5.24 -13.52 33.74
CA MET A 167 -5.34 -14.89 34.24
C MET A 167 -6.77 -15.39 34.11
N LYS A 168 -6.96 -16.51 33.39
CA LYS A 168 -8.29 -17.10 33.12
C LYS A 168 -9.28 -16.10 32.52
N GLY A 169 -8.82 -15.30 31.57
CA GLY A 169 -9.60 -14.25 30.93
C GLY A 169 -10.06 -13.12 31.86
N GLN A 170 -9.39 -12.89 32.98
CA GLN A 170 -9.69 -11.80 33.90
C GLN A 170 -8.44 -10.98 34.19
N LEU A 171 -8.64 -9.67 34.34
CA LEU A 171 -7.61 -8.76 34.84
C LEU A 171 -7.49 -8.93 36.35
N GLN A 172 -6.30 -9.29 36.82
CA GLN A 172 -6.00 -9.42 38.23
C GLN A 172 -4.74 -8.64 38.60
N ALA A 173 -4.66 -8.21 39.84
CA ALA A 173 -3.50 -7.58 40.43
C ALA A 173 -2.60 -8.66 41.05
N SER A 174 -1.29 -8.50 40.88
CA SER A 174 -0.29 -9.36 41.48
C SER A 174 0.87 -8.53 42.04
N SER A 175 1.70 -9.17 42.88
CA SER A 175 2.98 -8.61 43.29
C SER A 175 3.88 -8.52 42.07
N CYS A 176 4.49 -7.37 41.81
CA CYS A 176 5.33 -7.16 40.63
C CYS A 176 6.52 -8.14 40.56
N GLU A 177 6.94 -8.71 41.69
CA GLU A 177 8.02 -9.69 41.80
C GLU A 177 7.59 -11.13 41.46
N PHE A 178 6.29 -11.38 41.24
CA PHE A 178 5.78 -12.70 40.89
C PHE A 178 6.36 -13.18 39.55
N SER A 179 6.68 -14.47 39.45
CA SER A 179 7.20 -15.02 38.20
C SER A 179 6.05 -15.49 37.31
N ALA A 180 5.81 -14.76 36.22
CA ALA A 180 4.82 -15.12 35.20
C ALA A 180 5.40 -15.00 33.79
N ALA A 181 4.78 -15.70 32.84
CA ALA A 181 5.03 -15.45 31.43
C ALA A 181 4.48 -14.05 31.09
N TRP A 182 4.81 -13.50 29.92
CA TRP A 182 4.37 -12.16 29.52
C TRP A 182 3.99 -12.11 28.05
N ILE A 183 3.20 -11.09 27.70
CA ILE A 183 2.80 -10.83 26.32
C ILE A 183 3.40 -9.49 25.91
N CYS A 184 4.19 -9.48 24.83
CA CYS A 184 4.66 -8.26 24.19
C CYS A 184 3.73 -7.86 23.05
N GLU A 185 3.57 -6.56 22.85
CA GLU A 185 2.84 -5.95 21.75
C GLU A 185 3.72 -4.94 21.03
N LYS A 186 3.62 -4.94 19.69
CA LYS A 186 4.26 -3.97 18.83
C LYS A 186 3.28 -3.47 17.77
N SER A 187 3.02 -2.16 17.73
CA SER A 187 2.18 -1.57 16.68
C SER A 187 2.89 -1.62 15.31
N LEU A 188 2.12 -1.85 14.25
CA LEU A 188 2.57 -1.80 12.86
C LEU A 188 2.33 -0.43 12.19
N ARG A 189 1.83 0.56 12.95
CA ARG A 189 1.55 1.92 12.45
C ARG A 189 2.80 2.79 12.39
#